data_AF-W1XFS7-F1
#
_entry.id   AF-W1XFS7-F1
#
_cell.length_a   1.000
_cell.length_b   1.000
_cell.length_c   1.000
_cell.angle_alpha   90.00
_cell.angle_beta   90.00
_cell.angle_gamma   90.00
#
_symmetry.space_group_name_H-M   'P 1'
#
loop_
_entity.id
_entity.type
_entity.pdbx_description
1 polymer ?
#
loop_
_entity_poly.entity_id
_entity_poly.type
_entity_poly.pdbx_seq_one_letter_code
_entity_poly.pdbx_strand_id
1 'polypeptide(L)'
;NKGNLKSKVIDIVYDKGTSLEDALDELFEKSQDAYIKGYTILILSDRNVSANKIPIPALLAVSALHQYMVQKGTRTSVGLIFANSS
;
A
#
# COMPACT_ATOMS: atom_id res chain seq x y z
N ASN A 1 7.54 26.09 -10.57
CA ASN A 1 8.13 24.84 -10.04
C ASN A 1 7.13 23.70 -10.17
N LYS A 2 7.22 22.87 -11.23
CA LYS A 2 6.39 21.67 -11.35
C LYS A 2 6.84 20.68 -10.27
N GLY A 3 6.05 20.53 -9.21
CA GLY A 3 6.31 19.58 -8.13
C GLY A 3 6.45 18.18 -8.71
N ASN A 4 7.60 17.55 -8.51
CA ASN A 4 7.91 16.24 -9.05
C ASN A 4 7.14 15.19 -8.22
N LEU A 5 5.91 14.88 -8.64
CA LEU A 5 5.08 13.85 -8.00
C LEU A 5 5.71 12.48 -8.27
N LYS A 6 6.28 11.86 -7.22
CA LYS A 6 6.94 10.56 -7.34
C LYS A 6 6.02 9.49 -6.78
N SER A 7 5.57 8.59 -7.65
CA SER A 7 4.68 7.49 -7.26
C SER A 7 5.41 6.16 -7.12
N LYS A 8 4.91 5.29 -6.24
CA LYS A 8 5.37 3.92 -6.07
C LYS A 8 4.18 2.97 -6.06
N VAL A 9 4.26 1.91 -6.84
CA VAL A 9 3.31 0.79 -6.75
C VAL A 9 3.74 -0.12 -5.62
N ILE A 10 2.78 -0.47 -4.76
CA ILE A 10 2.90 -1.42 -3.66
C ILE A 10 1.88 -2.54 -3.90
N ASP A 11 2.37 -3.77 -3.94
CA ASP A 11 1.53 -4.94 -4.07
C ASP A 11 0.76 -5.19 -2.77
N ILE A 12 -0.55 -5.37 -2.89
CA ILE A 12 -1.46 -5.74 -1.79
C ILE A 12 -1.89 -7.21 -1.91
N VAL A 13 -0.94 -8.07 -2.29
CA VAL A 13 -1.13 -9.52 -2.33
C VAL A 13 -0.16 -10.18 -1.36
N TYR A 14 -0.58 -11.26 -0.73
CA TYR A 14 0.22 -12.02 0.23
C TYR A 14 0.09 -13.51 -0.04
N ASP A 15 1.08 -14.28 0.42
CA ASP A 15 1.14 -15.71 0.18
C ASP A 15 0.06 -16.47 0.97
N LYS A 16 -0.50 -17.51 0.34
CA LYS A 16 -1.49 -18.38 0.97
C LYS A 16 -0.84 -19.13 2.14
N GLY A 17 -1.29 -18.83 3.34
CA GLY A 17 -0.72 -19.37 4.59
C GLY A 17 -0.14 -18.28 5.50
N THR A 18 0.08 -17.08 4.97
CA THR A 18 0.39 -15.88 5.77
C THR A 18 -0.91 -15.32 6.36
N SER A 19 -0.86 -14.81 7.59
CA SER A 19 -2.01 -14.16 8.22
C SER A 19 -2.31 -12.81 7.56
N LEU A 20 -3.55 -12.33 7.70
CA LEU A 20 -3.92 -11.01 7.15
C LEU A 20 -3.22 -9.90 7.93
N GLU A 21 -3.01 -10.11 9.23
CA GLU A 21 -2.26 -9.23 10.12
C GLU A 21 -0.81 -9.07 9.66
N ASP A 22 -0.09 -10.17 9.41
CA ASP A 22 1.29 -10.12 8.91
C ASP A 22 1.37 -9.44 7.53
N ALA A 23 0.37 -9.68 6.67
CA ALA A 23 0.28 -9.03 5.36
C ALA A 23 0.07 -7.51 5.45
N LEU A 24 -0.69 -7.05 6.45
CA LEU A 24 -0.87 -5.62 6.72
C LEU A 24 0.39 -5.00 7.30
N ASP A 25 1.11 -5.70 8.19
CA ASP A 25 2.39 -5.23 8.73
C ASP A 25 3.42 -5.05 7.61
N GLU A 26 3.52 -6.01 6.69
CA GLU A 26 4.40 -5.90 5.51
C GLU A 26 4.01 -4.72 4.61
N LEU A 27 2.70 -4.48 4.42
CA LEU A 27 2.20 -3.33 3.68
C LEU A 27 2.62 -2.01 4.35
N PHE A 28 2.53 -1.91 5.68
CA PHE A 28 2.92 -0.72 6.44
C PHE A 28 4.42 -0.46 6.32
N GLU A 29 5.26 -1.49 6.44
CA GLU A 29 6.71 -1.38 6.28
C GLU A 29 7.10 -0.91 4.88
N LYS A 30 6.55 -1.53 3.83
CA LYS A 30 6.79 -1.14 2.43
C LYS A 30 6.36 0.30 2.16
N SER A 31 5.22 0.71 2.72
CA SER A 31 4.69 2.06 2.56
C SER A 31 5.54 3.10 3.27
N GLN A 32 6.01 2.77 4.48
CA GLN A 32 6.91 3.63 5.25
C GLN A 32 8.26 3.80 4.54
N ASP A 33 8.84 2.72 4.03
CA ASP A 33 10.08 2.76 3.24
C ASP A 33 9.92 3.61 1.98
N ALA A 34 8.82 3.46 1.25
CA ALA A 34 8.51 4.31 0.11
C ALA A 34 8.38 5.79 0.52
N TYR A 35 7.69 6.08 1.61
CA TYR A 35 7.58 7.44 2.12
C TYR A 35 8.95 8.06 2.45
N ILE A 36 9.82 7.33 3.17
CA ILE A 36 11.17 7.77 3.52
C ILE A 36 12.02 8.03 2.26
N LYS A 37 11.81 7.25 1.20
CA LYS A 37 12.46 7.43 -0.12
C LYS A 37 11.90 8.60 -0.94
N GLY A 38 10.99 9.40 -0.36
CA GLY A 38 10.41 10.60 -0.96
C GLY A 38 9.29 10.32 -1.96
N TYR A 39 8.70 9.12 -1.95
CA TYR A 39 7.49 8.85 -2.73
C TYR A 39 6.30 9.51 -2.05
N THR A 40 5.61 10.37 -2.79
CA THR A 40 4.43 11.10 -2.31
C THR A 40 3.14 10.46 -2.78
N ILE A 41 3.14 9.50 -3.70
CA ILE A 41 1.92 8.82 -4.14
C ILE A 41 2.15 7.31 -4.01
N LEU A 42 1.27 6.61 -3.29
CA LEU A 42 1.34 5.16 -3.14
C LEU A 42 0.15 4.54 -3.88
N ILE A 43 0.46 3.68 -4.85
CA ILE A 43 -0.53 2.99 -5.67
C ILE A 43 -0.64 1.57 -5.15
N LEU A 44 -1.80 1.20 -4.61
CA LEU A 44 -2.04 -0.15 -4.12
C LEU A 44 -2.54 -1.03 -5.28
N SER A 45 -1.90 -2.18 -5.48
CA SER A 45 -2.19 -3.06 -6.61
C SER A 45 -2.33 -4.53 -6.21
N ASP A 46 -3.40 -5.16 -6.66
CA ASP A 46 -3.68 -6.59 -6.52
C ASP A 46 -3.37 -7.38 -7.81
N ARG A 47 -2.65 -6.79 -8.77
CA ARG A 47 -2.38 -7.41 -10.08
C ARG A 47 -1.63 -8.74 -10.01
N ASN A 48 -0.97 -9.03 -8.89
CA ASN A 48 -0.14 -10.22 -8.69
C ASN A 48 -0.89 -11.36 -7.97
N VAL A 49 -2.22 -11.32 -7.93
CA VAL A 49 -3.05 -12.43 -7.43
C VAL A 49 -2.80 -13.69 -8.27
N SER A 50 -2.68 -14.83 -7.61
CA SER A 50 -2.44 -16.12 -8.26
C SER A 50 -2.95 -17.27 -7.38
N ALA A 51 -2.80 -18.52 -7.81
CA ALA A 51 -3.20 -19.69 -7.03
C ALA A 51 -2.57 -19.75 -5.61
N ASN A 52 -1.39 -19.13 -5.45
CA ASN A 52 -0.65 -19.11 -4.19
C ASN A 52 -0.65 -17.71 -3.52
N LYS A 53 -1.29 -16.70 -4.13
CA LYS A 53 -1.31 -15.33 -3.62
C LYS A 53 -2.72 -14.78 -3.54
N ILE A 54 -3.12 -14.35 -2.35
CA ILE A 54 -4.46 -13.84 -2.05
C ILE A 54 -4.38 -12.32 -1.95
N PRO A 55 -5.36 -11.56 -2.47
CA PRO A 55 -5.39 -10.12 -2.29
C PRO A 55 -5.79 -9.74 -0.85
N ILE A 56 -5.17 -8.68 -0.31
CA ILE A 56 -5.74 -7.93 0.80
C ILE A 56 -6.97 -7.20 0.27
N PRO A 57 -8.14 -7.29 0.92
CA PRO A 57 -9.31 -6.52 0.50
C PRO A 57 -8.98 -5.04 0.36
N ALA A 58 -9.21 -4.46 -0.82
CA ALA A 58 -8.69 -3.13 -1.16
C ALA A 58 -9.09 -2.04 -0.16
N LEU A 59 -10.35 -2.06 0.31
CA LEU A 59 -10.84 -1.10 1.29
C LEU A 59 -10.16 -1.26 2.65
N LEU A 60 -9.84 -2.50 3.05
CA LEU A 60 -9.08 -2.77 4.27
C LEU A 60 -7.65 -2.24 4.12
N ALA A 61 -6.98 -2.56 3.02
CA ALA A 61 -5.63 -2.08 2.75
C ALA A 61 -5.55 -0.55 2.79
N VAL A 62 -6.48 0.15 2.12
CA VAL A 62 -6.55 1.62 2.10
C VAL A 62 -6.84 2.20 3.48
N SER A 63 -7.85 1.69 4.18
CA SER A 63 -8.26 2.24 5.48
C SER A 63 -7.21 2.01 6.57
N ALA A 64 -6.65 0.81 6.65
CA ALA A 64 -5.60 0.46 7.59
C ALA A 64 -4.32 1.26 7.32
N LEU A 65 -3.88 1.36 6.06
CA LEU A 65 -2.69 2.13 5.69
C LEU A 65 -2.89 3.62 5.97
N HIS A 66 -4.07 4.17 5.65
CA HIS A 66 -4.38 5.56 5.95
C HIS A 66 -4.29 5.84 7.46
N GLN A 67 -4.91 5.00 8.28
CA GLN A 67 -4.85 5.13 9.73
C GLN A 67 -3.41 5.03 10.26
N TYR A 68 -2.63 4.05 9.78
CA TYR A 68 -1.23 3.88 10.13
C TYR A 68 -0.39 5.13 9.82
N MET A 69 -0.52 5.68 8.61
CA MET A 69 0.23 6.88 8.20
C MET A 69 -0.18 8.14 8.97
N VAL A 70 -1.47 8.29 9.30
CA VAL A 70 -1.95 9.38 10.15
C VAL A 70 -1.33 9.30 11.55
N GLN A 71 -1.31 8.11 12.15
CA GLN A 71 -0.69 7.90 13.48
C GLN A 71 0.81 8.18 13.49
N LYS A 72 1.51 7.92 12.38
CA LYS A 72 2.95 8.21 12.23
C LYS A 72 3.28 9.69 11.96
N GLY A 73 2.28 10.58 11.87
CA GLY A 73 2.50 12.02 11.72
C GLY A 73 2.93 12.45 10.31
N THR A 74 2.83 11.57 9.31
CA THR A 74 3.07 11.92 7.92
C THR A 74 1.89 12.76 7.40
N ARG A 75 1.98 14.08 7.53
CA ARG A 75 0.96 15.03 7.03
C ARG A 75 0.72 14.83 5.54
N THR A 76 -0.30 14.04 5.25
CA THR A 76 -1.19 14.05 4.08
C THR A 76 -0.54 14.54 2.80
N SER A 77 0.29 13.70 2.19
CA SER A 77 0.63 13.84 0.77
C SER A 77 0.43 12.57 -0.02
N VAL A 78 0.08 11.44 0.62
CA VAL A 78 -0.13 10.16 -0.06
C VAL A 78 -1.50 10.10 -0.71
N GLY A 79 -1.54 10.28 -2.03
CA GLY A 79 -2.66 9.84 -2.84
C GLY A 79 -2.66 8.30 -2.88
N LEU A 80 -3.68 7.68 -2.29
CA LEU A 80 -3.92 6.24 -2.38
C LEU A 80 -4.81 5.98 -3.59
N ILE A 81 -4.25 5.30 -4.59
CA ILE A 81 -4.98 4.90 -5.80
C ILE A 81 -5.05 3.38 -5.82
N PHE A 82 -6.25 2.85 -5.96
CA PHE A 82 -6.48 1.44 -6.16
C PHE A 82 -6.71 1.16 -7.65
N ALA A 83 -6.05 0.12 -8.18
CA ALA A 83 -6.22 -0.32 -9.55
C ALA A 83 -6.61 -1.80 -9.60
N ASN A 84 -7.91 -2.06 -9.77
CA ASN A 84 -8.47 -3.38 -10.05
C ASN A 84 -8.04 -3.88 -11.44
N SER A 85 -7.86 -5.18 -11.58
CA SER A 85 -8.14 -5.89 -12.83
C SER A 85 -9.28 -6.86 -12.54
N SER A 86 -10.33 -6.81 -13.36
CA SER A 86 -11.54 -7.63 -13.30
C SER A 86 -11.30 -9.11 -13.00
#